data_AF-A0A0L6UY25-F1
#
_entry.id   AF-A0A0L6UY25-F1
#
_cell.length_a   1.000
_cell.length_b   1.000
_cell.length_c   1.000
_cell.angle_alpha   90.00
_cell.angle_beta   90.00
_cell.angle_gamma   90.00
#
_symmetry.space_group_name_H-M   'P 1'
#
loop_
_entity.id
_entity.type
_entity.pdbx_description
1 polymer ?
#
loop_
_entity_poly.entity_id
_entity_poly.type
_entity_poly.pdbx_seq_one_letter_code
_entity_poly.pdbx_strand_id
1 'polypeptide(L)'
;MPDLTDCLLADITPSNCAAKRPRKAKQPAMILDTDDSNNDLHPTSSSAPPSKRRHEGKNDSIKNSLGGLTSAIKKLTEKEQNPDEEAMQTYSEKAMDLCSKIFANKLSNNKYISFISVLDNENKAHTFLTLSHTSTPKQCELWIEKEASKLTE
;
A
#
# COMPACT_ATOMS: atom_id res chain seq x y z
N MET A 1 -30.94 41.11 -16.94
CA MET A 1 -30.22 39.98 -16.34
C MET A 1 -29.39 39.37 -17.46
N PRO A 2 -28.03 39.40 -17.39
CA PRO A 2 -27.20 38.94 -18.50
C PRO A 2 -27.15 37.41 -18.55
N ASP A 3 -27.10 36.93 -19.79
CA ASP A 3 -26.90 35.54 -20.21
C ASP A 3 -25.45 35.11 -19.94
N LEU A 4 -25.27 33.89 -19.44
CA LEU A 4 -23.98 33.40 -18.91
C LEU A 4 -23.58 32.10 -19.62
N THR A 5 -23.44 32.16 -20.94
CA THR A 5 -22.82 31.09 -21.73
C THR A 5 -21.61 31.63 -22.46
N ASP A 6 -20.48 31.72 -21.76
CA ASP A 6 -19.16 31.77 -22.39
C ASP A 6 -18.11 31.31 -21.35
N CYS A 7 -17.80 30.02 -21.36
CA CYS A 7 -16.59 29.49 -20.76
C CYS A 7 -15.87 28.67 -21.81
N LEU A 8 -14.85 29.30 -22.40
CA LEU A 8 -13.93 28.74 -23.38
C LEU A 8 -13.25 27.49 -22.81
N LEU A 9 -13.39 26.38 -23.53
CA LEU A 9 -12.68 25.13 -23.31
C LEU A 9 -11.22 25.34 -23.78
N ALA A 10 -10.30 25.55 -22.85
CA ALA A 10 -8.87 25.59 -23.17
C ALA A 10 -8.33 24.16 -23.24
N ASP A 11 -7.94 23.74 -24.45
CA ASP A 11 -7.26 22.48 -24.74
C ASP A 11 -5.94 22.38 -23.98
N ILE A 12 -5.81 21.35 -23.14
CA ILE A 12 -4.56 21.04 -22.44
C ILE A 12 -3.86 19.92 -23.22
N THR A 13 -2.90 20.28 -24.07
CA THR A 13 -1.99 19.31 -24.70
C THR A 13 -0.79 19.03 -23.78
N PRO A 14 -0.50 17.77 -23.41
CA PRO A 14 0.70 17.45 -22.65
C PRO A 14 1.92 17.38 -23.59
N SER A 15 2.80 18.38 -23.49
CA SER A 15 4.09 18.43 -24.19
C SER A 15 5.16 17.70 -23.37
N ASN A 16 5.54 16.49 -23.77
CA ASN A 16 6.68 15.76 -23.20
C ASN A 16 7.93 16.03 -24.04
N CYS A 17 8.74 17.00 -23.61
CA CYS A 17 10.08 17.24 -24.14
C CYS A 17 11.11 16.37 -23.41
N ALA A 18 11.39 15.18 -23.95
CA ALA A 18 12.49 14.33 -23.48
C ALA A 18 13.85 14.89 -23.95
N ALA A 19 14.54 15.63 -23.08
CA ALA A 19 15.89 16.14 -23.34
C ALA A 19 16.97 15.08 -23.03
N LYS A 20 17.68 14.66 -24.09
CA LYS A 20 18.86 13.78 -24.06
C LYS A 20 20.02 14.45 -23.31
N ARG A 21 20.68 13.73 -22.39
CA ARG A 21 22.01 14.09 -21.87
C ARG A 21 23.05 13.03 -22.26
N PRO A 22 24.09 13.35 -23.04
CA PRO A 22 25.24 12.47 -23.22
C PRO A 22 26.22 12.67 -22.05
N ARG A 23 26.59 11.59 -21.35
CA ARG A 23 27.74 11.61 -20.44
C ARG A 23 28.99 11.19 -21.22
N LYS A 24 29.91 12.13 -21.44
CA LYS A 24 31.31 11.83 -21.79
C LYS A 24 32.18 12.05 -20.56
N ALA A 25 32.93 11.03 -20.17
CA ALA A 25 34.29 11.15 -19.64
C ALA A 25 34.92 9.75 -19.62
N LYS A 26 35.81 9.50 -20.59
CA LYS A 26 36.77 8.38 -20.60
C LYS A 26 38.15 9.01 -20.57
N GLN A 27 39.04 8.38 -19.80
CA GLN A 27 40.53 8.45 -19.76
C GLN A 27 41.10 8.88 -18.40
N PRO A 28 42.34 8.49 -18.05
CA PRO A 28 43.35 7.79 -18.87
C PRO A 28 43.84 6.43 -18.32
N ALA A 29 44.24 5.58 -19.25
CA ALA A 29 45.09 4.42 -19.00
C ALA A 29 46.52 4.89 -18.68
N MET A 30 47.13 4.30 -17.66
CA MET A 30 48.56 4.46 -17.37
C MET A 30 49.23 3.11 -17.65
N ILE A 31 50.14 3.12 -18.61
CA ILE A 31 50.96 1.99 -19.08
C ILE A 31 52.37 2.17 -18.50
N LEU A 32 53.08 1.04 -18.40
CA LEU A 32 54.54 0.82 -18.26
C LEU A 32 55.00 0.55 -16.81
N ASP A 33 55.84 -0.44 -16.50
CA ASP A 33 56.75 -1.20 -17.37
C ASP A 33 57.02 -2.63 -16.86
N THR A 34 57.46 -3.47 -17.79
CA THR A 34 57.97 -4.83 -17.56
C THR A 34 59.49 -4.74 -17.51
N ASP A 35 60.14 -5.05 -16.38
CA ASP A 35 61.46 -5.69 -16.43
C ASP A 35 61.92 -6.25 -15.08
N ASP A 36 62.73 -7.29 -15.23
CA ASP A 36 63.71 -7.88 -14.33
C ASP A 36 63.30 -8.98 -13.34
N SER A 37 63.62 -10.20 -13.78
CA SER A 37 63.65 -11.44 -13.03
C SER A 37 65.03 -11.58 -12.38
N ASN A 38 65.10 -11.63 -11.04
CA ASN A 38 66.05 -12.56 -10.43
C ASN A 38 65.62 -13.02 -9.03
N ASN A 39 65.62 -14.35 -8.87
CA ASN A 39 65.53 -15.05 -7.60
C ASN A 39 66.82 -14.82 -6.82
N ASP A 40 66.72 -14.48 -5.52
CA ASP A 40 67.74 -14.90 -4.57
C ASP A 40 67.12 -15.20 -3.20
N LEU A 41 67.38 -16.44 -2.78
CA LEU A 41 67.01 -17.04 -1.50
C LEU A 41 67.97 -16.55 -0.42
N HIS A 42 67.46 -16.08 0.71
CA HIS A 42 68.15 -16.25 1.99
C HIS A 42 67.16 -16.49 3.14
N PRO A 43 67.34 -17.56 3.94
CA PRO A 43 66.52 -17.84 5.11
C PRO A 43 67.19 -17.29 6.37
N THR A 44 66.49 -16.47 7.14
CA THR A 44 66.90 -16.23 8.54
C THR A 44 65.69 -15.97 9.44
N SER A 45 65.45 -16.94 10.33
CA SER A 45 64.49 -16.93 11.43
C SER A 45 64.70 -15.75 12.40
N SER A 46 63.61 -15.13 12.87
CA SER A 46 63.55 -14.61 14.25
C SER A 46 62.11 -14.35 14.73
N SER A 47 61.69 -15.19 15.69
CA SER A 47 60.81 -14.93 16.84
C SER A 47 59.66 -13.92 16.73
N ALA A 48 58.42 -14.44 16.64
CA ALA A 48 57.25 -13.82 17.26
C ALA A 48 56.28 -14.90 17.76
N PRO A 49 55.75 -14.86 19.00
CA PRO A 49 54.67 -15.74 19.40
C PRO A 49 53.35 -15.22 18.76
N PRO A 50 52.61 -16.03 18.00
CA PRO A 50 51.31 -15.62 17.49
C PRO A 50 50.32 -15.53 18.67
N SER A 51 49.89 -14.30 18.96
CA SER A 51 48.68 -14.06 19.74
C SER A 51 47.54 -14.90 19.16
N LYS A 52 47.05 -15.87 19.94
CA LYS A 52 45.83 -16.62 19.64
C LYS A 52 44.66 -15.64 19.58
N ARG A 53 44.43 -15.04 18.41
CA ARG A 53 43.12 -14.46 18.08
C ARG A 53 42.13 -15.61 18.18
N ARG A 54 41.27 -15.57 19.20
CA ARG A 54 40.11 -16.48 19.27
C ARG A 54 39.37 -16.30 17.96
N HIS A 55 39.40 -17.33 17.13
CA HIS A 55 38.62 -17.39 15.93
C HIS A 55 37.17 -17.48 16.40
N GLU A 56 36.50 -16.33 16.45
CA GLU A 56 35.05 -16.29 16.59
C GLU A 56 34.52 -17.14 15.44
N GLY A 57 33.94 -18.29 15.80
CA GLY A 57 33.65 -19.34 14.86
C GLY A 57 32.65 -18.80 13.85
N LYS A 58 32.88 -19.07 12.56
CA LYS A 58 31.92 -18.74 11.49
C LYS A 58 30.48 -19.16 11.85
N ASN A 59 30.32 -20.22 12.64
CA ASN A 59 29.04 -20.71 13.15
C ASN A 59 28.31 -19.75 14.11
N ASP A 60 29.02 -19.04 15.00
CA ASP A 60 28.41 -18.09 15.94
C ASP A 60 27.90 -16.84 15.20
N SER A 61 28.67 -16.37 14.21
CA SER A 61 28.25 -15.27 13.33
C SER A 61 26.98 -15.62 12.53
N ILE A 62 26.84 -16.87 12.09
CA ILE A 62 25.65 -17.33 11.35
C ILE A 62 24.42 -17.39 12.27
N LYS A 63 24.57 -17.91 13.50
CA LYS A 63 23.47 -18.02 14.45
C LYS A 63 22.91 -16.64 14.84
N ASN A 64 23.79 -15.67 15.07
CA ASN A 64 23.38 -14.31 15.42
C ASN A 64 22.73 -13.58 14.24
N SER A 65 23.25 -13.79 13.02
CA SER A 65 22.66 -13.23 11.79
C SER A 65 21.27 -13.81 11.51
N LEU A 66 21.10 -15.13 11.64
CA LEU A 66 19.81 -15.79 11.44
C LEU A 66 18.78 -15.35 12.48
N GLY A 67 19.15 -15.27 13.76
CA GLY A 67 18.26 -14.79 14.82
C GLY A 67 17.78 -13.35 14.60
N GLY A 68 18.65 -12.47 14.08
CA GLY A 68 18.28 -11.11 13.70
C GLY A 68 17.29 -11.05 12.53
N LEU A 69 17.51 -11.87 11.50
CA LEU A 69 16.59 -11.99 10.35
C LEU A 69 15.23 -12.55 10.78
N THR A 70 15.19 -13.63 11.57
CA THR A 70 13.94 -14.19 12.08
C THR A 70 13.17 -13.17 12.94
N SER A 71 13.87 -12.40 13.76
CA SER A 71 13.24 -11.33 14.56
C SER A 71 12.73 -10.17 13.71
N ALA A 72 13.43 -9.80 12.64
CA ALA A 72 13.00 -8.76 11.72
C ALA A 72 11.79 -9.20 10.88
N ILE A 73 11.77 -10.45 10.41
CA ILE A 73 10.63 -11.06 9.72
C ILE A 73 9.43 -11.09 10.66
N LYS A 74 9.59 -11.62 11.89
CA LYS A 74 8.52 -11.64 12.90
C LYS A 74 7.97 -10.23 13.16
N LYS A 75 8.84 -9.23 13.29
CA LYS A 75 8.43 -7.84 13.50
C LYS A 75 7.75 -7.23 12.27
N LEU A 76 8.09 -7.69 11.05
CA LEU A 76 7.42 -7.29 9.82
C LEU A 76 6.02 -7.92 9.74
N THR A 77 5.90 -9.22 10.05
CA THR A 77 4.63 -9.95 10.03
C THR A 77 3.69 -9.56 11.17
N GLU A 78 4.21 -9.17 12.34
CA GLU A 78 3.40 -8.66 13.45
C GLU A 78 2.92 -7.22 13.20
N LYS A 79 3.61 -6.45 12.35
CA LYS A 79 3.17 -5.12 11.94
C LYS A 79 2.17 -5.16 10.78
N GLU A 80 1.93 -6.33 10.21
CA GLU A 80 0.77 -6.64 9.39
C GLU A 80 -0.29 -7.36 10.22
N GLN A 81 -0.70 -6.76 11.34
CA GLN A 81 -2.13 -6.73 11.60
C GLN A 81 -2.77 -5.85 10.53
N ASN A 82 -2.97 -6.47 9.39
CA ASN A 82 -3.87 -6.05 8.33
C ASN A 82 -5.19 -5.59 8.95
N PRO A 83 -5.67 -4.36 8.66
CA PRO A 83 -7.11 -4.14 8.50
C PRO A 83 -7.65 -4.81 7.22
N ASP A 84 -6.78 -5.45 6.43
CA ASP A 84 -7.07 -5.99 5.10
C ASP A 84 -7.29 -7.53 5.08
N GLU A 85 -7.95 -8.05 6.12
CA GLU A 85 -8.87 -9.18 5.94
C GLU A 85 -10.32 -8.67 5.93
N GLU A 86 -10.55 -7.41 5.52
CA GLU A 86 -11.83 -7.01 4.96
C GLU A 86 -11.94 -7.78 3.62
N ALA A 87 -12.43 -9.02 3.69
CA ALA A 87 -12.92 -9.73 2.51
C ALA A 87 -13.70 -8.71 1.68
N MET A 88 -13.25 -8.38 0.45
CA MET A 88 -13.71 -7.24 -0.37
C MET A 88 -15.20 -6.99 -0.17
N GLN A 89 -15.54 -6.14 0.80
CA GLN A 89 -16.91 -6.08 1.29
C GLN A 89 -17.67 -5.21 0.29
N THR A 90 -18.77 -5.73 -0.23
CA THR A 90 -19.50 -5.02 -1.29
C THR A 90 -20.15 -3.74 -0.74
N TYR A 91 -20.55 -2.82 -1.61
CA TYR A 91 -21.25 -1.62 -1.13
C TYR A 91 -22.57 -2.02 -0.47
N SER A 92 -23.23 -3.05 -0.97
CA SER A 92 -24.43 -3.63 -0.35
C SER A 92 -24.17 -4.05 1.10
N GLU A 93 -23.16 -4.86 1.35
CA GLU A 93 -22.82 -5.34 2.69
C GLU A 93 -22.46 -4.19 3.64
N LYS A 94 -21.64 -3.23 3.19
CA LYS A 94 -21.29 -2.02 3.96
C LYS A 94 -22.54 -1.18 4.27
N ALA A 95 -23.43 -1.03 3.30
CA ALA A 95 -24.67 -0.28 3.46
C ALA A 95 -25.63 -0.97 4.43
N MET A 96 -25.76 -2.29 4.39
CA MET A 96 -26.61 -3.05 5.31
C MET A 96 -26.11 -2.99 6.74
N ASP A 97 -24.79 -3.11 6.96
CA ASP A 97 -24.18 -2.94 8.29
C ASP A 97 -24.45 -1.53 8.85
N LEU A 98 -24.27 -0.49 8.03
CA LEU A 98 -24.59 0.87 8.42
C LEU A 98 -26.09 1.07 8.68
N CYS A 99 -26.95 0.51 7.83
CA CYS A 99 -28.40 0.54 7.99
C CYS A 99 -28.81 -0.11 9.31
N SER A 100 -28.21 -1.24 9.68
CA SER A 100 -28.41 -1.91 10.96
C SER A 100 -28.05 -0.98 12.13
N LYS A 101 -26.84 -0.39 12.09
CA LYS A 101 -26.37 0.55 13.13
C LYS A 101 -27.30 1.74 13.32
N ILE A 102 -27.87 2.27 12.23
CA ILE A 102 -28.73 3.45 12.28
C ILE A 102 -30.17 3.08 12.70
N PHE A 103 -30.70 1.95 12.23
CA PHE A 103 -32.15 1.69 12.21
C PHE A 103 -32.64 0.40 12.88
N ALA A 104 -31.79 -0.58 13.21
CA ALA A 104 -32.23 -1.92 13.65
C ALA A 104 -33.21 -1.91 14.84
N ASN A 105 -33.04 -0.97 15.79
CA ASN A 105 -33.91 -0.87 16.98
C ASN A 105 -35.00 0.21 16.86
N LYS A 106 -35.16 0.83 15.68
CA LYS A 106 -36.07 1.97 15.46
C LYS A 106 -37.25 1.64 14.56
N LEU A 107 -37.15 0.59 13.74
CA LEU A 107 -38.13 0.24 12.71
C LEU A 107 -38.81 -1.08 13.02
N SER A 108 -40.00 -1.30 12.46
CA SER A 108 -40.63 -2.61 12.46
C SER A 108 -39.86 -3.58 11.54
N ASN A 109 -39.90 -4.88 11.86
CA ASN A 109 -39.20 -5.91 11.07
C ASN A 109 -39.54 -5.85 9.58
N ASN A 110 -40.82 -5.67 9.23
CA ASN A 110 -41.26 -5.57 7.83
C ASN A 110 -40.60 -4.38 7.11
N LYS A 111 -40.57 -3.21 7.76
CA LYS A 111 -39.96 -2.00 7.19
C LYS A 111 -38.44 -2.17 7.03
N TYR A 112 -37.79 -2.76 8.03
CA TYR A 112 -36.37 -3.07 7.97
C TYR A 112 -36.05 -4.06 6.84
N ILE A 113 -36.83 -5.13 6.68
CA ILE A 113 -36.68 -6.08 5.56
C ILE A 113 -36.81 -5.37 4.21
N SER A 114 -37.79 -4.47 4.04
CA SER A 114 -37.92 -3.68 2.81
C SER A 114 -36.70 -2.80 2.55
N PHE A 115 -36.06 -2.26 3.58
CA PHE A 115 -34.82 -1.48 3.43
C PHE A 115 -33.67 -2.38 2.99
N ILE A 116 -33.53 -3.58 3.56
CA ILE A 116 -32.52 -4.56 3.13
C ILE A 116 -32.74 -4.94 1.66
N SER A 117 -33.98 -5.17 1.22
CA SER A 117 -34.27 -5.43 -0.21
C SER A 117 -33.83 -4.29 -1.14
N VAL A 118 -33.93 -3.03 -0.70
CA VAL A 118 -33.42 -1.88 -1.46
C VAL A 118 -31.89 -1.91 -1.53
N LEU A 119 -31.23 -2.21 -0.42
CA LEU A 119 -29.77 -2.19 -0.29
C LEU A 119 -29.08 -3.41 -0.91
N ASP A 120 -29.81 -4.47 -1.24
CA ASP A 120 -29.29 -5.61 -2.01
C ASP A 120 -28.82 -5.18 -3.42
N ASN A 121 -29.35 -4.05 -3.92
CA ASN A 121 -28.86 -3.43 -5.15
C ASN A 121 -27.63 -2.55 -4.89
N GLU A 122 -26.47 -2.92 -5.46
CA GLU A 122 -25.19 -2.20 -5.30
C GLU A 122 -25.26 -0.70 -5.61
N ASN A 123 -26.00 -0.26 -6.64
CA ASN A 123 -26.11 1.16 -6.97
C ASN A 123 -26.91 1.92 -5.91
N LYS A 124 -27.98 1.31 -5.40
CA LYS A 124 -28.79 1.90 -4.33
C LYS A 124 -28.01 1.90 -3.01
N ALA A 125 -27.26 0.84 -2.73
CA ALA A 125 -26.37 0.76 -1.58
C ALA A 125 -25.30 1.85 -1.59
N HIS A 126 -24.63 2.04 -2.72
CA HIS A 126 -23.66 3.12 -2.89
C HIS A 126 -24.29 4.50 -2.70
N THR A 127 -25.51 4.70 -3.21
CA THR A 127 -26.27 5.95 -3.00
C THR A 127 -26.60 6.16 -1.52
N PHE A 128 -27.06 5.11 -0.82
CA PHE A 128 -27.34 5.16 0.61
C PHE A 128 -26.09 5.51 1.44
N LEU A 129 -24.95 4.88 1.13
CA LEU A 129 -23.67 5.19 1.78
C LEU A 129 -23.29 6.66 1.56
N THR A 130 -23.32 7.13 0.32
CA THR A 130 -23.04 8.53 0.00
C THR A 130 -23.95 9.49 0.76
N LEU A 131 -25.25 9.17 0.84
CA LEU A 131 -26.23 9.96 1.55
C LEU A 131 -25.97 9.96 3.06
N SER A 132 -25.60 8.81 3.64
CA SER A 132 -25.29 8.68 5.06
C SER A 132 -24.09 9.52 5.50
N HIS A 133 -23.15 9.78 4.60
CA HIS A 133 -21.99 10.64 4.86
C HIS A 133 -22.31 12.14 4.75
N THR A 134 -23.33 12.50 3.98
CA THR A 134 -23.61 13.89 3.61
C THR A 134 -24.88 14.45 4.24
N SER A 135 -25.73 13.59 4.80
CA SER A 135 -27.09 13.91 5.24
C SER A 135 -27.41 13.32 6.61
N THR A 136 -28.54 13.76 7.17
CA THR A 136 -29.01 13.26 8.47
C THR A 136 -29.62 11.85 8.34
N PRO A 137 -29.63 11.05 9.43
CA PRO A 137 -30.30 9.74 9.43
C PRO A 137 -31.77 9.78 8.99
N LYS A 138 -32.50 10.85 9.33
CA LYS A 138 -33.91 11.03 8.92
C LYS A 138 -34.05 11.20 7.41
N GLN A 139 -33.12 11.91 6.76
CA GLN A 139 -33.12 12.06 5.31
C GLN A 139 -32.75 10.72 4.63
N CYS A 140 -31.85 9.95 5.22
CA CYS A 140 -31.53 8.60 4.75
C CYS A 140 -32.75 7.67 4.84
N GLU A 141 -33.48 7.71 5.97
CA GLU A 141 -34.72 6.95 6.16
C GLU A 141 -35.78 7.32 5.11
N LEU A 142 -36.03 8.61 4.91
CA LEU A 142 -37.02 9.07 3.93
C LEU A 142 -36.68 8.61 2.51
N TRP A 143 -35.40 8.67 2.14
CA TRP A 143 -34.94 8.23 0.82
C TRP A 143 -35.14 6.72 0.63
N ILE A 144 -34.73 5.90 1.60
CA ILE A 144 -34.84 4.45 1.49
C ILE A 144 -36.29 3.96 1.57
N GLU A 145 -37.16 4.64 2.34
CA GLU A 145 -38.62 4.40 2.30
C GLU A 145 -39.19 4.65 0.91
N LYS A 146 -38.83 5.78 0.29
CA LYS A 146 -39.28 6.10 -1.07
C LYS A 146 -38.82 5.06 -2.08
N GLU A 147 -37.60 4.55 -1.94
CA GLU A 147 -37.10 3.46 -2.79
C GLU A 147 -37.77 2.13 -2.51
N ALA A 148 -38.08 1.82 -1.25
CA ALA A 148 -38.78 0.61 -0.86
C ALA A 148 -40.21 0.56 -1.43
N SER A 149 -40.93 1.68 -1.43
CA SER A 149 -42.28 1.76 -1.99
C SER A 149 -42.35 1.47 -3.49
N LYS A 150 -41.26 1.71 -4.23
CA LYS A 150 -41.17 1.42 -5.68
C LYS A 150 -40.98 -0.05 -6.00
N LEU A 151 -40.58 -0.87 -5.02
CA LEU A 151 -40.40 -2.32 -5.20
C LEU A 151 -41.72 -3.10 -5.08
N THR A 152 -42.77 -2.45 -4.59
CA THR A 152 -44.09 -3.06 -4.36
C THR A 152 -45.14 -2.67 -5.40
N GLU A 153 -44.81 -1.80 -6.35
CA GLU A 153 -45.60 -1.51 -7.57
C GLU A 153 -45.16 -2.41 -8.72
#